data_AF-A0A6G5ADM8-F1
#
_entry.id   AF-A0A6G5ADM8-F1
#
_cell.length_a   1.000
_cell.length_b   1.000
_cell.length_c   1.000
_cell.angle_alpha   90.00
_cell.angle_beta   90.00
_cell.angle_gamma   90.00
#
_symmetry.space_group_name_H-M   'P 1'
#
loop_
_entity.id
_entity.type
_entity.pdbx_description
1 polymer ?
#
loop_
_entity_poly.entity_id
_entity_poly.type
_entity_poly.pdbx_seq_one_letter_code
_entity_poly.pdbx_strand_id
1 'polypeptide(L)'
;MTGRLLARETCGPDMQHSYVKFENSDKLYVVKRWPRKSSSLKACFSEIFLPVGYPDSVSRDYTEYQIWDSIQAFASSITGTLATQSVLSGVGVGDQGASVLAATTTWILRDGTGMTGRILFAWFQGSNLDYDSKKWRLFADILNNVAIFLELMCQYMKGYVTAVLCVSSVAKSIVGVAGGATRAALTQHQARNNNMADVSAKDGSQETLVNLAAFLFSLLLLRIVAGNPWLLYSIFISFTLLHIFANYRAVSCVVMETFNRSRYAIVVRHFLETAGDIAPIVWVNARESVWIQCGKPFVNINFGVPLSSIASTNRELERRLESAAGDRKTEPTYLLAVVRDSSRHYNINVVLSSESTVKDHMEAMFHAFLLEAILLKLRVNMEHPWASDIADVENAAEDLFRVMTTGCFQSSRAMVNT
;
A
#
# COMPACT_ATOMS: atom_id res chain seq x y z
N MET A 1 10.30 -59.75 -7.19
CA MET A 1 11.04 -59.10 -6.09
C MET A 1 10.09 -58.17 -5.36
N THR A 2 9.73 -58.52 -4.14
CA THR A 2 8.89 -57.74 -3.23
C THR A 2 9.76 -56.68 -2.54
N GLY A 3 9.52 -55.42 -2.84
CA GLY A 3 10.21 -54.28 -2.22
C GLY A 3 9.32 -53.61 -1.18
N ARG A 4 9.83 -53.40 0.03
CA ARG A 4 9.15 -52.67 1.09
C ARG A 4 9.49 -51.19 0.99
N LEU A 5 8.48 -50.34 0.86
CA LEU A 5 8.63 -48.88 0.95
C LEU A 5 8.97 -48.52 2.40
N LEU A 6 10.08 -47.81 2.60
CA LEU A 6 10.54 -47.38 3.91
C LEU A 6 10.15 -45.93 4.21
N ALA A 7 10.34 -45.03 3.24
CA ALA A 7 10.04 -43.61 3.40
C ALA A 7 9.72 -42.95 2.06
N ARG A 8 8.99 -41.84 2.11
CA ARG A 8 8.88 -40.89 1.00
C ARG A 8 9.39 -39.54 1.44
N GLU A 9 10.26 -38.97 0.64
CA GLU A 9 10.70 -37.59 0.77
C GLU A 9 10.14 -36.81 -0.42
N THR A 10 9.60 -35.64 -0.14
CA THR A 10 9.11 -34.72 -1.16
C THR A 10 10.02 -33.51 -1.12
N CYS A 11 10.81 -33.32 -2.17
CA CYS A 11 11.70 -32.17 -2.29
C CYS A 11 11.06 -31.18 -3.27
N GLY A 12 10.43 -30.15 -2.74
CA GLY A 12 9.58 -29.24 -3.51
C GLY A 12 8.27 -29.91 -3.99
N PRO A 13 7.53 -29.25 -4.89
CA PRO A 13 6.26 -29.75 -5.43
C PRO A 13 6.44 -30.92 -6.41
N ASP A 14 7.63 -31.00 -7.01
CA ASP A 14 7.86 -31.71 -8.27
C ASP A 14 8.85 -32.87 -8.15
N MET A 15 9.32 -33.23 -6.96
CA MET A 15 10.24 -34.36 -6.83
C MET A 15 9.88 -35.23 -5.65
N GLN A 16 9.43 -36.44 -5.94
CA GLN A 16 9.17 -37.45 -4.92
C GLN A 16 10.27 -38.52 -4.98
N HIS A 17 11.02 -38.65 -3.90
CA HIS A 17 11.94 -39.75 -3.67
C HIS A 17 11.22 -40.81 -2.85
N SER A 18 11.14 -42.03 -3.38
CA SER A 18 10.66 -43.18 -2.64
C SER A 18 11.84 -44.09 -2.29
N TYR A 19 12.05 -44.32 -1.00
CA TYR A 19 13.13 -45.14 -0.48
C TYR A 19 12.61 -46.57 -0.28
N VAL A 20 13.14 -47.53 -1.02
CA VAL A 20 12.66 -48.92 -1.05
C VAL A 20 13.80 -49.87 -0.66
N LYS A 21 13.49 -50.85 0.19
CA LYS A 21 14.39 -51.97 0.52
C LYS A 21 13.81 -53.26 -0.04
N PHE A 22 14.65 -54.06 -0.69
CA PHE A 22 14.28 -55.39 -1.20
C PHE A 22 14.74 -56.48 -0.23
N GLU A 23 13.96 -57.55 -0.09
CA GLU A 23 14.18 -58.60 0.92
C GLU A 23 15.59 -59.24 0.87
N ASN A 24 16.22 -59.29 -0.31
CA ASN A 24 17.54 -59.91 -0.52
C ASN A 24 18.68 -58.89 -0.69
N SER A 25 18.49 -57.64 -0.29
CA SER A 25 19.53 -56.60 -0.41
C SER A 25 19.51 -55.65 0.77
N ASP A 26 20.70 -55.40 1.34
CA ASP A 26 20.86 -54.40 2.39
C ASP A 26 21.05 -52.97 1.84
N LYS A 27 21.06 -52.82 0.51
CA LYS A 27 21.12 -51.51 -0.17
C LYS A 27 19.75 -50.82 -0.15
N LEU A 28 19.78 -49.51 0.12
CA LEU A 28 18.64 -48.62 -0.01
C LEU A 28 18.50 -48.17 -1.47
N TYR A 29 17.35 -48.42 -2.08
CA TYR A 29 17.08 -47.99 -3.45
C TYR A 29 16.24 -46.72 -3.43
N VAL A 30 16.72 -45.70 -4.15
CA VAL A 30 15.99 -44.44 -4.32
C VAL A 30 15.29 -44.45 -5.67
N VAL A 31 13.97 -44.57 -5.64
CA VAL A 31 13.14 -44.40 -6.84
C VAL A 31 12.80 -42.93 -6.96
N LYS A 32 13.40 -42.27 -7.95
CA LYS A 32 13.07 -40.90 -8.32
C LYS A 32 11.84 -40.91 -9.22
N ARG A 33 10.72 -40.41 -8.71
CA ARG A 33 9.51 -40.23 -9.52
C ARG A 33 9.42 -38.78 -9.95
N TRP A 34 9.72 -38.54 -11.22
CA TRP A 34 9.43 -37.26 -11.87
C TRP A 34 7.92 -37.16 -12.09
N PRO A 35 7.27 -36.03 -11.75
CA PRO A 35 5.87 -35.82 -12.02
C PRO A 35 5.67 -35.91 -13.54
N ARG A 36 4.58 -36.56 -13.94
CA ARG A 36 4.11 -36.43 -15.32
C ARG A 36 3.79 -34.95 -15.50
N LYS A 37 4.50 -34.24 -16.40
CA LYS A 37 4.04 -32.94 -16.91
C LYS A 37 2.56 -33.10 -17.28
N SER A 38 1.71 -32.30 -16.65
CA SER A 38 0.28 -32.55 -16.69
C SER A 38 -0.23 -32.45 -18.13
N SER A 39 -1.01 -33.45 -18.55
CA SER A 39 -1.62 -33.52 -19.89
C SER A 39 -2.91 -32.69 -20.00
N SER A 40 -3.27 -31.92 -18.97
CA SER A 40 -4.50 -31.13 -18.93
C SER A 40 -4.21 -29.65 -19.14
N LEU A 41 -4.94 -29.00 -20.05
CA LEU A 41 -4.87 -27.56 -20.30
C LEU A 41 -5.06 -26.74 -19.01
N LYS A 42 -5.92 -27.21 -18.09
CA LYS A 42 -6.14 -26.54 -16.80
C LYS A 42 -4.88 -26.53 -15.94
N ALA A 43 -4.15 -27.63 -15.93
CA ALA A 43 -2.94 -27.75 -15.13
C ALA A 43 -1.78 -26.96 -15.77
N CYS A 44 -1.66 -26.97 -17.09
CA CYS A 44 -0.72 -26.10 -17.80
C CYS A 44 -1.02 -24.62 -17.52
N PHE A 45 -2.29 -24.21 -17.57
CA PHE A 45 -2.69 -22.84 -17.24
C PHE A 45 -2.36 -22.48 -15.78
N SER A 46 -2.66 -23.38 -14.84
CA SER A 46 -2.29 -23.21 -13.43
C SER A 46 -0.78 -23.09 -13.25
N GLU A 47 0.02 -23.92 -13.92
CA GLU A 47 1.48 -23.91 -13.83
C GLU A 47 2.10 -22.64 -14.43
N ILE A 48 1.50 -22.09 -15.48
CA ILE A 48 1.96 -20.85 -16.12
C ILE A 48 1.62 -19.64 -15.25
N PHE A 49 0.38 -19.53 -14.76
CA PHE A 49 -0.14 -18.29 -14.19
C PHE A 49 -0.27 -18.29 -12.67
N LEU A 50 -0.31 -19.43 -11.99
CA LEU A 50 -0.45 -19.47 -10.53
C LEU A 50 0.87 -19.82 -9.84
N PRO A 51 1.12 -19.27 -8.64
CA PRO A 51 2.30 -19.63 -7.86
C PRO A 51 2.33 -21.11 -7.49
N VAL A 52 3.54 -21.62 -7.36
CA VAL A 52 3.82 -22.98 -6.93
C VAL A 52 3.22 -23.21 -5.54
N GLY A 53 2.44 -24.27 -5.38
CA GLY A 53 1.75 -24.59 -4.13
C GLY A 53 0.45 -23.80 -3.90
N TYR A 54 -0.06 -23.10 -4.92
CA TYR A 54 -1.38 -22.47 -4.85
C TYR A 54 -2.48 -23.52 -4.53
N PRO A 55 -3.47 -23.19 -3.68
CA PRO A 55 -3.70 -21.88 -3.05
C PRO A 55 -2.94 -21.63 -1.73
N ASP A 56 -2.31 -22.65 -1.16
CA ASP A 56 -1.76 -22.56 0.21
C ASP A 56 -0.46 -21.75 0.30
N SER A 57 0.22 -21.52 -0.83
CA SER A 57 1.47 -20.75 -0.89
C SER A 57 1.28 -19.22 -0.97
N VAL A 58 0.03 -18.76 -1.06
CA VAL A 58 -0.32 -17.33 -1.16
C VAL A 58 -1.28 -16.89 -0.07
N SER A 59 -1.43 -15.58 0.12
CA SER A 59 -2.46 -15.02 1.01
C SER A 59 -3.87 -15.35 0.51
N ARG A 60 -4.84 -15.41 1.43
CA ARG A 60 -6.24 -15.75 1.11
C ARG A 60 -6.92 -14.73 0.18
N ASP A 61 -6.44 -13.48 0.19
CA ASP A 61 -6.93 -12.39 -0.65
C ASP A 61 -6.33 -12.37 -2.07
N TYR A 62 -5.32 -13.21 -2.36
CA TYR A 62 -4.59 -13.23 -3.63
C TYR A 62 -5.53 -13.38 -4.83
N THR A 63 -6.41 -14.38 -4.82
CA THR A 63 -7.23 -14.71 -5.99
C THR A 63 -8.24 -13.61 -6.31
N GLU A 64 -8.91 -13.08 -5.28
CA GLU A 64 -9.86 -11.96 -5.48
C GLU A 64 -9.11 -10.73 -5.99
N TYR A 65 -7.96 -10.41 -5.40
CA TYR A 65 -7.12 -9.31 -5.82
C TYR A 65 -6.70 -9.43 -7.29
N GLN A 66 -6.16 -10.59 -7.71
CA GLN A 66 -5.66 -10.82 -9.06
C GLN A 66 -6.75 -10.72 -10.14
N ILE A 67 -7.98 -11.13 -9.82
CA ILE A 67 -9.13 -10.98 -10.73
C ILE A 67 -9.42 -9.49 -10.95
N TRP A 68 -9.51 -8.70 -9.88
CA TRP A 68 -9.79 -7.27 -10.00
C TRP A 68 -8.63 -6.49 -10.63
N ASP A 69 -7.38 -6.82 -10.27
CA ASP A 69 -6.18 -6.25 -10.86
C ASP A 69 -6.08 -6.55 -12.37
N SER A 70 -6.48 -7.76 -12.80
CA SER A 70 -6.58 -8.10 -14.23
C SER A 70 -7.64 -7.27 -14.96
N ILE A 71 -8.81 -7.06 -14.37
CA ILE A 71 -9.86 -6.19 -14.96
C ILE A 71 -9.36 -4.74 -15.04
N GLN A 72 -8.69 -4.27 -13.99
CA GLN A 72 -8.07 -2.95 -13.92
C GLN A 72 -7.03 -2.79 -15.04
N ALA A 73 -6.06 -3.70 -15.16
CA ALA A 73 -5.01 -3.67 -16.17
C ALA A 73 -5.57 -3.70 -17.59
N PHE A 74 -6.59 -4.52 -17.85
CA PHE A 74 -7.28 -4.54 -19.14
C PHE A 74 -7.86 -3.16 -19.48
N ALA A 75 -8.61 -2.55 -18.57
CA ALA A 75 -9.24 -1.25 -18.78
C ALA A 75 -8.22 -0.13 -18.98
N SER A 76 -7.13 -0.13 -18.19
CA SER A 76 -6.01 0.80 -18.32
C SER A 76 -5.34 0.69 -19.69
N SER A 77 -5.11 -0.52 -20.19
CA SER A 77 -4.52 -0.77 -21.50
C SER A 77 -5.39 -0.29 -22.67
N ILE A 78 -6.72 -0.44 -22.58
CA ILE A 78 -7.65 0.11 -23.58
C ILE A 78 -7.59 1.63 -23.61
N THR A 79 -7.74 2.28 -22.46
CA THR A 79 -7.71 3.76 -22.38
C THR A 79 -6.36 4.33 -22.81
N GLY A 80 -5.25 3.66 -22.46
CA GLY A 80 -3.90 4.02 -22.91
C GLY A 80 -3.71 3.91 -24.42
N THR A 81 -4.37 2.94 -25.08
CA THR A 81 -4.34 2.83 -26.55
C THR A 81 -5.06 4.00 -27.22
N LEU A 82 -6.23 4.40 -26.70
CA LEU A 82 -6.96 5.56 -27.20
C LEU A 82 -6.16 6.85 -27.03
N ALA A 83 -5.53 7.05 -25.87
CA ALA A 83 -4.63 8.18 -25.63
C ALA A 83 -3.44 8.19 -26.59
N THR A 84 -2.83 7.03 -26.85
CA THR A 84 -1.72 6.91 -27.81
C THR A 84 -2.13 7.39 -29.20
N GLN A 85 -3.32 7.01 -29.69
CA GLN A 85 -3.85 7.49 -30.96
C GLN A 85 -3.99 9.03 -30.97
N SER A 86 -4.58 9.61 -29.92
CA SER A 86 -4.76 11.06 -29.80
C SER A 86 -3.43 11.82 -29.70
N VAL A 87 -2.43 11.26 -29.01
CA VAL A 87 -1.08 11.84 -28.94
C VAL A 87 -0.42 11.84 -30.31
N LEU A 88 -0.48 10.73 -31.05
CA LEU A 88 0.07 10.64 -32.40
C LEU A 88 -0.59 11.67 -33.34
N SER A 89 -1.92 11.81 -33.26
CA SER A 89 -2.63 12.84 -34.00
C SER A 89 -2.20 14.25 -33.55
N GLY A 90 -2.06 14.49 -32.25
CA GLY A 90 -1.67 15.79 -31.69
C GLY A 90 -0.27 16.25 -32.10
N VAL A 91 0.69 15.34 -32.26
CA VAL A 91 2.05 15.67 -32.75
C VAL A 91 2.12 15.79 -34.28
N GLY A 92 0.99 15.62 -34.99
CA GLY A 92 0.89 15.82 -36.43
C GLY A 92 1.18 14.57 -37.27
N VAL A 93 1.06 13.36 -36.71
CA VAL A 93 1.13 12.13 -37.54
C VAL A 93 -0.03 12.14 -38.52
N GLY A 94 0.28 12.23 -39.82
CA GLY A 94 -0.69 12.38 -40.90
C GLY A 94 -0.76 13.78 -41.51
N ASP A 95 -0.12 14.78 -40.89
CA ASP A 95 -0.09 16.16 -41.38
C ASP A 95 1.18 16.41 -42.24
N GLN A 96 1.00 16.88 -43.48
CA GLN A 96 2.12 17.15 -44.40
C GLN A 96 3.09 18.24 -43.90
N GLY A 97 2.63 19.14 -43.03
CA GLY A 97 3.45 20.20 -42.45
C GLY A 97 4.13 19.84 -41.12
N ALA A 98 3.95 18.62 -40.61
CA ALA A 98 4.53 18.22 -39.34
C ALA A 98 6.04 17.98 -39.46
N SER A 99 6.80 18.52 -38.51
CA SER A 99 8.25 18.37 -38.46
C SER A 99 8.66 17.17 -37.61
N VAL A 100 9.39 16.23 -38.20
CA VAL A 100 10.01 15.09 -37.49
C VAL A 100 10.93 15.58 -36.38
N LEU A 101 11.68 16.66 -36.60
CA LEU A 101 12.55 17.25 -35.59
C LEU A 101 11.75 17.80 -34.41
N ALA A 102 10.63 18.50 -34.68
CA ALA A 102 9.77 19.01 -33.63
C ALA A 102 9.16 17.88 -32.79
N ALA A 103 8.61 16.84 -33.44
CA ALA A 103 8.09 15.66 -32.76
C ALA A 103 9.17 14.98 -31.90
N THR A 104 10.36 14.76 -32.45
CA THR A 104 11.49 14.15 -31.72
C THR A 104 11.88 14.97 -30.49
N THR A 105 11.92 16.30 -30.63
CA THR A 105 12.18 17.22 -29.51
C THR A 105 11.11 17.10 -28.43
N THR A 106 9.84 16.98 -28.81
CA THR A 106 8.74 16.73 -27.87
C THR A 106 8.94 15.42 -27.09
N TRP A 107 9.33 14.33 -27.75
CA TRP A 107 9.60 13.05 -27.07
C TRP A 107 10.76 13.16 -26.06
N ILE A 108 11.87 13.82 -26.45
CA ILE A 108 13.03 14.02 -25.56
C ILE A 108 12.62 14.84 -24.32
N LEU A 109 11.92 15.96 -24.50
CA LEU A 109 11.49 16.81 -23.39
C LEU A 109 10.52 16.08 -22.47
N ARG A 110 9.56 15.36 -23.05
CA ARG A 110 8.59 14.56 -22.31
C ARG A 110 9.27 13.49 -21.46
N ASP A 111 10.23 12.76 -22.03
CA ASP A 111 10.90 11.66 -21.33
C ASP A 111 11.86 12.20 -20.26
N GLY A 112 12.62 13.26 -20.57
CA GLY A 112 13.52 13.91 -19.61
C GLY A 112 12.79 14.50 -18.40
N THR A 113 11.65 15.17 -18.63
CA THR A 113 10.80 15.68 -17.53
C THR A 113 10.18 14.54 -16.72
N GLY A 114 9.69 13.49 -17.37
CA GLY A 114 9.20 12.29 -16.71
C GLY A 114 10.25 11.61 -15.83
N MET A 115 11.48 11.43 -16.32
CA MET A 115 12.59 10.86 -15.56
C MET A 115 12.96 11.73 -14.36
N THR A 116 12.99 13.05 -14.52
CA THR A 116 13.24 14.00 -13.42
C THR A 116 12.15 13.90 -12.35
N GLY A 117 10.88 13.90 -12.76
CA GLY A 117 9.74 13.77 -11.85
C GLY A 117 9.77 12.46 -11.07
N ARG A 118 10.16 11.35 -11.73
CA ARG A 118 10.35 10.05 -11.09
C ARG A 118 11.36 10.11 -9.94
N ILE A 119 12.54 10.68 -10.19
CA ILE A 119 13.62 10.78 -9.19
C ILE A 119 13.18 11.66 -8.01
N LEU A 120 12.61 12.83 -8.29
CA LEU A 120 12.14 13.75 -7.26
C LEU A 120 11.04 13.13 -6.40
N PHE A 121 10.07 12.45 -7.01
CA PHE A 121 9.00 11.80 -6.26
C PHE A 121 9.52 10.66 -5.38
N ALA A 122 10.42 9.82 -5.91
CA ALA A 122 11.04 8.76 -5.12
C ALA A 122 11.83 9.33 -3.93
N TRP A 123 12.53 10.45 -4.11
CA TRP A 123 13.25 11.13 -3.04
C TRP A 123 12.33 11.68 -1.94
N PHE A 124 11.22 12.32 -2.32
CA PHE A 124 10.30 12.93 -1.34
C PHE A 124 9.36 11.94 -0.65
N GLN A 125 8.92 10.89 -1.35
CA GLN A 125 7.81 10.05 -0.88
C GLN A 125 8.15 8.57 -0.69
N GLY A 126 9.34 8.12 -1.10
CA GLY A 126 9.70 6.70 -1.16
C GLY A 126 9.40 5.90 0.12
N SER A 127 9.72 6.45 1.30
CA SER A 127 9.56 5.79 2.60
C SER A 127 8.11 5.58 3.06
N ASN A 128 7.13 6.18 2.37
CA ASN A 128 5.72 6.16 2.79
C ASN A 128 4.86 5.25 1.89
N LEU A 129 5.43 4.68 0.83
CA LEU A 129 4.66 4.00 -0.22
C LEU A 129 4.21 2.59 0.18
N ASP A 130 5.04 1.85 0.92
CA ASP A 130 4.76 0.48 1.36
C ASP A 130 3.72 0.42 2.49
N TYR A 131 3.81 1.36 3.44
CA TYR A 131 2.95 1.45 4.61
C TYR A 131 1.47 1.71 4.29
N ASP A 132 1.20 2.66 3.39
CA ASP A 132 -0.14 3.06 2.92
C ASP A 132 -0.42 2.53 1.50
N SER A 133 0.05 1.32 1.21
CA SER A 133 0.05 0.75 -0.14
C SER A 133 -1.31 0.72 -0.84
N LYS A 134 -2.39 0.39 -0.12
CA LYS A 134 -3.77 0.44 -0.64
C LYS A 134 -4.15 1.83 -1.14
N LYS A 135 -3.81 2.88 -0.38
CA LYS A 135 -4.15 4.27 -0.71
C LYS A 135 -3.34 4.77 -1.89
N TRP A 136 -2.04 4.46 -1.90
CA TRP A 136 -1.15 4.83 -2.98
C TRP A 136 -1.52 4.15 -4.30
N ARG A 137 -1.99 2.89 -4.27
CA ARG A 137 -2.51 2.23 -5.47
C ARG A 137 -3.72 2.95 -6.05
N LEU A 138 -4.72 3.27 -5.22
CA LEU A 138 -5.93 3.95 -5.71
C LEU A 138 -5.62 5.36 -6.22
N PHE A 139 -4.76 6.10 -5.51
CA PHE A 139 -4.30 7.42 -5.93
C PHE A 139 -3.52 7.38 -7.24
N ALA A 140 -2.59 6.43 -7.39
CA ALA A 140 -1.79 6.28 -8.61
C ALA A 140 -2.69 6.05 -9.82
N ASP A 141 -3.73 5.23 -9.71
CA ASP A 141 -4.64 5.01 -10.84
C ASP A 141 -5.49 6.22 -11.18
N ILE A 142 -5.94 6.99 -10.19
CA ILE A 142 -6.63 8.26 -10.44
C ILE A 142 -5.71 9.21 -11.19
N LEU A 143 -4.45 9.36 -10.74
CA LEU A 143 -3.44 10.18 -11.39
C LEU A 143 -3.13 9.67 -12.81
N ASN A 144 -3.11 8.35 -13.03
CA ASN A 144 -2.91 7.73 -14.33
C ASN A 144 -4.06 8.11 -15.29
N ASN A 145 -5.31 8.02 -14.82
CA ASN A 145 -6.47 8.40 -15.62
C ASN A 145 -6.45 9.89 -16.00
N VAL A 146 -6.01 10.76 -15.07
CA VAL A 146 -5.80 12.19 -15.38
C VAL A 146 -4.73 12.36 -16.46
N ALA A 147 -3.61 11.64 -16.37
CA ALA A 147 -2.55 11.70 -17.38
C ALA A 147 -3.02 11.21 -18.77
N ILE A 148 -3.75 10.09 -18.81
CA ILE A 148 -4.35 9.54 -20.05
C ILE A 148 -5.38 10.53 -20.62
N PHE A 149 -6.17 11.19 -19.78
CA PHE A 149 -7.10 12.23 -20.23
C PHE A 149 -6.38 13.44 -20.84
N LEU A 150 -5.29 13.92 -20.21
CA LEU A 150 -4.46 14.99 -20.78
C LEU A 150 -3.92 14.61 -22.17
N GLU A 151 -3.45 13.37 -22.33
CA GLU A 151 -2.99 12.84 -23.61
C GLU A 151 -4.11 12.74 -24.66
N LEU A 152 -5.33 12.37 -24.26
CA LEU A 152 -6.50 12.39 -25.14
C LEU A 152 -6.84 13.81 -25.63
N MET A 153 -6.63 14.82 -24.78
CA MET A 153 -6.87 16.21 -25.12
C MET A 153 -5.80 16.80 -26.05
N CYS A 154 -4.64 16.15 -26.23
CA CYS A 154 -3.55 16.67 -27.07
C CYS A 154 -4.00 17.08 -28.47
N GLN A 155 -4.92 16.34 -29.09
CA GLN A 155 -5.43 16.62 -30.43
C GLN A 155 -6.16 17.98 -30.56
N TYR A 156 -6.64 18.58 -29.47
CA TYR A 156 -7.27 19.92 -29.45
C TYR A 156 -6.33 21.03 -28.98
N MET A 157 -5.20 20.68 -28.34
CA MET A 157 -4.28 21.64 -27.72
C MET A 157 -3.12 22.00 -28.64
N LYS A 158 -3.43 22.35 -29.90
CA LYS A 158 -2.43 22.75 -30.90
C LYS A 158 -1.58 23.91 -30.34
N GLY A 159 -0.25 23.75 -30.35
CA GLY A 159 0.72 24.71 -29.78
C GLY A 159 1.15 24.41 -28.33
N TYR A 160 0.39 23.63 -27.57
CA TYR A 160 0.72 23.26 -26.18
C TYR A 160 1.03 21.77 -25.98
N VAL A 161 0.98 20.97 -27.05
CA VAL A 161 1.17 19.52 -27.03
C VAL A 161 2.40 19.10 -26.23
N THR A 162 3.55 19.73 -26.45
CA THR A 162 4.79 19.41 -25.71
C THR A 162 4.62 19.62 -24.21
N ALA A 163 4.04 20.74 -23.78
CA ALA A 163 3.84 21.02 -22.35
C ALA A 163 2.86 20.03 -21.72
N VAL A 164 1.76 19.73 -22.41
CA VAL A 164 0.76 18.74 -21.95
C VAL A 164 1.39 17.36 -21.80
N LEU A 165 2.18 16.93 -22.78
CA LEU A 165 2.87 15.65 -22.73
C LEU A 165 3.87 15.59 -21.58
N CYS A 166 4.68 16.65 -21.35
CA CYS A 166 5.58 16.71 -20.21
C CYS A 166 4.84 16.58 -18.87
N VAL A 167 3.71 17.28 -18.69
CA VAL A 167 2.88 17.15 -17.47
C VAL A 167 2.34 15.73 -17.32
N SER A 168 1.78 15.15 -18.38
CA SER A 168 1.26 13.78 -18.34
C SER A 168 2.37 12.75 -18.05
N SER A 169 3.58 12.99 -18.54
CA SER A 169 4.74 12.13 -18.34
C SER A 169 5.24 12.16 -16.90
N VAL A 170 5.30 13.36 -16.29
CA VAL A 170 5.57 13.48 -14.85
C VAL A 170 4.53 12.72 -14.04
N ALA A 171 3.24 12.90 -14.34
CA ALA A 171 2.16 12.17 -13.68
C ALA A 171 2.33 10.65 -13.82
N LYS A 172 2.52 10.12 -15.04
CA LYS A 172 2.76 8.69 -15.29
C LYS A 172 4.04 8.17 -14.62
N SER A 173 5.08 8.99 -14.51
CA SER A 173 6.28 8.62 -13.77
C SER A 173 6.04 8.47 -12.27
N ILE A 174 5.24 9.36 -11.67
CA ILE A 174 4.80 9.24 -10.27
C ILE A 174 3.99 7.95 -10.09
N VAL A 175 3.05 7.68 -11.00
CA VAL A 175 2.25 6.45 -11.04
C VAL A 175 3.16 5.23 -11.11
N GLY A 176 4.18 5.23 -11.97
CA GLY A 176 5.12 4.12 -12.10
C GLY A 176 5.89 3.82 -10.80
N VAL A 177 6.31 4.85 -10.05
CA VAL A 177 7.01 4.66 -8.76
C VAL A 177 6.05 4.16 -7.69
N ALA A 178 4.90 4.82 -7.52
CA ALA A 178 3.90 4.43 -6.54
C ALA A 178 3.37 3.02 -6.83
N GLY A 179 3.01 2.72 -8.07
CA GLY A 179 2.56 1.40 -8.51
C GLY A 179 3.63 0.32 -8.30
N GLY A 180 4.89 0.60 -8.65
CA GLY A 180 6.00 -0.35 -8.45
C GLY A 180 6.26 -0.66 -6.97
N ALA A 181 6.34 0.38 -6.12
CA ALA A 181 6.60 0.21 -4.69
C ALA A 181 5.45 -0.49 -3.97
N THR A 182 4.20 -0.10 -4.26
CA THR A 182 3.02 -0.73 -3.66
C THR A 182 2.82 -2.16 -4.13
N ARG A 183 3.10 -2.46 -5.41
CA ARG A 183 3.12 -3.83 -5.93
C ARG A 183 4.12 -4.68 -5.17
N ALA A 184 5.35 -4.20 -4.93
CA ALA A 184 6.35 -4.93 -4.16
C ALA A 184 5.85 -5.25 -2.73
N ALA A 185 5.23 -4.28 -2.06
CA ALA A 185 4.62 -4.48 -0.74
C ALA A 185 3.48 -5.53 -0.75
N LEU A 186 2.63 -5.49 -1.79
CA LEU A 186 1.57 -6.50 -1.96
C LEU A 186 2.13 -7.88 -2.29
N THR A 187 3.14 -7.99 -3.16
CA THR A 187 3.82 -9.26 -3.46
C THR A 187 4.43 -9.85 -2.19
N GLN A 188 5.03 -9.02 -1.34
CA GLN A 188 5.56 -9.45 -0.04
C GLN A 188 4.45 -9.97 0.88
N HIS A 189 3.31 -9.27 0.97
CA HIS A 189 2.13 -9.71 1.73
C HIS A 189 1.53 -11.01 1.19
N GLN A 190 1.52 -11.17 -0.14
CA GLN A 190 0.93 -12.32 -0.81
C GLN A 190 1.81 -13.56 -0.75
N ALA A 191 3.13 -13.43 -0.60
CA ALA A 191 4.04 -14.56 -0.50
C ALA A 191 4.00 -15.21 0.89
N ARG A 192 3.50 -16.45 0.99
CA ARG A 192 3.32 -17.17 2.27
C ARG A 192 4.26 -18.34 2.49
N ASN A 193 5.09 -18.65 1.50
CA ASN A 193 6.01 -19.79 1.58
C ASN A 193 7.41 -19.44 1.06
N ASN A 194 7.95 -18.28 1.47
CA ASN A 194 9.23 -17.75 0.97
C ASN A 194 9.31 -17.71 -0.58
N ASN A 195 8.17 -17.46 -1.23
CA ASN A 195 7.95 -17.58 -2.67
C ASN A 195 7.74 -16.22 -3.35
N MET A 196 8.27 -15.13 -2.79
CA MET A 196 8.06 -13.76 -3.30
C MET A 196 8.44 -13.61 -4.78
N ALA A 197 9.56 -14.21 -5.21
CA ALA A 197 9.99 -14.17 -6.60
C ALA A 197 9.01 -14.87 -7.55
N ASP A 198 8.45 -16.02 -7.13
CA ASP A 198 7.47 -16.76 -7.91
C ASP A 198 6.15 -15.99 -7.99
N VAL A 199 5.63 -15.49 -6.86
CA VAL A 199 4.44 -14.61 -6.84
C VAL A 199 4.61 -13.42 -7.79
N SER A 200 5.76 -12.73 -7.73
CA SER A 200 6.09 -11.61 -8.62
C SER A 200 6.11 -12.01 -10.10
N ALA A 201 6.75 -13.14 -10.44
CA ALA A 201 6.84 -13.61 -11.81
C ALA A 201 5.47 -14.03 -12.39
N LYS A 202 4.64 -14.66 -11.57
CA LYS A 202 3.27 -15.07 -11.94
C LYS A 202 2.35 -13.89 -12.13
N ASP A 203 2.38 -12.94 -11.20
CA ASP A 203 1.69 -11.66 -11.31
C ASP A 203 2.08 -10.90 -12.60
N GLY A 204 3.38 -10.80 -12.90
CA GLY A 204 3.86 -10.21 -14.17
C GLY A 204 3.40 -10.96 -15.42
N SER A 205 3.28 -12.29 -15.35
CA SER A 205 2.77 -13.11 -16.47
C SER A 205 1.26 -12.92 -16.69
N GLN A 206 0.49 -12.79 -15.60
CA GLN A 206 -0.95 -12.49 -15.65
C GLN A 206 -1.20 -11.11 -16.27
N GLU A 207 -0.49 -10.09 -15.80
CA GLU A 207 -0.56 -8.73 -16.36
C GLU A 207 -0.19 -8.72 -17.86
N THR A 208 0.86 -9.45 -18.25
CA THR A 208 1.27 -9.57 -19.66
C THR A 208 0.18 -10.19 -20.53
N LEU A 209 -0.46 -11.27 -20.06
CA LEU A 209 -1.55 -11.92 -20.77
C LEU A 209 -2.74 -10.96 -20.97
N VAL A 210 -3.10 -10.24 -19.91
CA VAL A 210 -4.19 -9.27 -19.94
C VAL A 210 -3.90 -8.13 -20.93
N ASN A 211 -2.67 -7.59 -20.90
CA ASN A 211 -2.25 -6.53 -21.81
C ASN A 211 -2.24 -7.01 -23.27
N LEU A 212 -1.85 -8.27 -23.52
CA LEU A 212 -1.94 -8.87 -24.86
C LEU A 212 -3.40 -8.97 -25.34
N ALA A 213 -4.31 -9.40 -24.46
CA ALA A 213 -5.74 -9.46 -24.79
C ALA A 213 -6.31 -8.06 -25.08
N ALA A 214 -5.96 -7.07 -24.25
CA ALA A 214 -6.34 -5.67 -24.46
C ALA A 214 -5.79 -5.12 -25.78
N PHE A 215 -4.53 -5.41 -26.11
CA PHE A 215 -3.91 -5.01 -27.37
C PHE A 215 -4.66 -5.57 -28.59
N LEU A 216 -4.97 -6.87 -28.59
CA LEU A 216 -5.73 -7.50 -29.67
C LEU A 216 -7.13 -6.91 -29.82
N PHE A 217 -7.80 -6.63 -28.70
CA PHE A 217 -9.09 -5.94 -28.71
C PHE A 217 -8.97 -4.51 -29.26
N SER A 218 -7.94 -3.77 -28.86
CA SER A 218 -7.68 -2.40 -29.31
C SER A 218 -7.48 -2.30 -30.83
N LEU A 219 -6.89 -3.30 -31.48
CA LEU A 219 -6.74 -3.31 -32.95
C LEU A 219 -8.08 -3.22 -33.69
N LEU A 220 -9.12 -3.87 -33.15
CA LEU A 220 -10.47 -3.77 -33.68
C LEU A 220 -11.12 -2.46 -33.24
N LEU A 221 -10.99 -2.12 -31.95
CA LEU A 221 -11.60 -0.95 -31.35
C LEU A 221 -11.23 0.35 -32.06
N LEU A 222 -9.95 0.56 -32.38
CA LEU A 222 -9.45 1.76 -33.04
C LEU A 222 -10.13 2.00 -34.40
N ARG A 223 -10.47 0.93 -35.14
CA ARG A 223 -11.19 1.05 -36.42
C ARG A 223 -12.64 1.47 -36.24
N ILE A 224 -13.28 1.00 -35.17
CA ILE A 224 -14.68 1.32 -34.87
C ILE A 224 -14.80 2.77 -34.38
N VAL A 225 -13.82 3.23 -33.60
CA VAL A 225 -13.79 4.56 -33.00
C VAL A 225 -13.28 5.64 -33.97
N ALA A 226 -12.54 5.25 -35.01
CA ALA A 226 -11.98 6.17 -36.00
C ALA A 226 -13.06 7.12 -36.57
N GLY A 227 -12.81 8.42 -36.48
CA GLY A 227 -13.73 9.46 -36.97
C GLY A 227 -14.96 9.70 -36.10
N ASN A 228 -15.14 9.01 -34.97
CA ASN A 228 -16.26 9.20 -34.05
C ASN A 228 -15.77 9.60 -32.64
N PRO A 229 -15.58 10.92 -32.37
CA PRO A 229 -15.09 11.38 -31.09
C PRO A 229 -16.06 11.10 -29.94
N TRP A 230 -17.38 11.13 -30.17
CA TRP A 230 -18.37 10.79 -29.14
C TRP A 230 -18.23 9.36 -28.65
N LEU A 231 -18.04 8.41 -29.57
CA LEU A 231 -17.79 7.02 -29.24
C LEU A 231 -16.45 6.86 -28.50
N LEU A 232 -15.41 7.55 -28.95
CA LEU A 232 -14.09 7.56 -28.30
C LEU A 232 -14.21 7.96 -26.82
N TYR A 233 -14.83 9.11 -26.53
CA TYR A 233 -14.98 9.59 -25.16
C TYR A 233 -15.91 8.72 -24.32
N SER A 234 -16.97 8.19 -24.92
CA SER A 234 -17.89 7.29 -24.21
C SER A 234 -17.17 6.01 -23.76
N ILE A 235 -16.36 5.43 -24.63
CA ILE A 235 -15.52 4.27 -24.31
C ILE A 235 -14.48 4.65 -23.26
N PHE A 236 -13.77 5.76 -23.45
CA PHE A 236 -12.77 6.23 -22.49
C PHE A 236 -13.37 6.41 -21.09
N ILE A 237 -14.50 7.11 -20.96
CA ILE A 237 -15.17 7.33 -19.67
C ILE A 237 -15.61 6.00 -19.07
N SER A 238 -16.23 5.11 -19.86
CA SER A 238 -16.70 3.81 -19.38
C SER A 238 -15.56 2.94 -18.84
N PHE A 239 -14.45 2.85 -19.59
CA PHE A 239 -13.28 2.09 -19.15
C PHE A 239 -12.52 2.78 -18.01
N THR A 240 -12.52 4.11 -17.94
CA THR A 240 -11.95 4.85 -16.80
C THR A 240 -12.73 4.56 -15.51
N LEU A 241 -14.06 4.55 -15.57
CA LEU A 241 -14.90 4.19 -14.43
C LEU A 241 -14.69 2.73 -14.02
N LEU A 242 -14.60 1.82 -15.00
CA LEU A 242 -14.27 0.41 -14.74
C LEU A 242 -12.89 0.27 -14.11
N HIS A 243 -11.88 0.99 -14.60
CA HIS A 243 -10.51 0.99 -14.09
C HIS A 243 -10.45 1.40 -12.62
N ILE A 244 -11.07 2.52 -12.25
CA ILE A 244 -11.13 3.00 -10.86
C ILE A 244 -11.92 2.04 -9.97
N PHE A 245 -13.07 1.55 -10.44
CA PHE A 245 -13.89 0.60 -9.69
C PHE A 245 -13.17 -0.72 -9.44
N ALA A 246 -12.50 -1.26 -10.45
CA ALA A 246 -11.73 -2.49 -10.35
C ALA A 246 -10.57 -2.33 -9.35
N ASN A 247 -9.82 -1.23 -9.41
CA ASN A 247 -8.76 -0.99 -8.41
C ASN A 247 -9.35 -0.84 -7.01
N TYR A 248 -10.43 -0.07 -6.83
CA TYR A 248 -11.11 0.05 -5.54
C TYR A 248 -11.48 -1.33 -4.97
N ARG A 249 -12.02 -2.23 -5.79
CA ARG A 249 -12.32 -3.60 -5.39
C ARG A 249 -11.07 -4.42 -5.07
N ALA A 250 -10.02 -4.31 -5.89
CA ALA A 250 -8.73 -4.97 -5.67
C ALA A 250 -8.14 -4.57 -4.32
N VAL A 251 -7.96 -3.28 -4.03
CA VAL A 251 -7.35 -2.83 -2.77
C VAL A 251 -8.24 -3.07 -1.55
N SER A 252 -9.57 -3.07 -1.71
CA SER A 252 -10.51 -3.28 -0.61
C SER A 252 -10.56 -4.73 -0.14
N CYS A 253 -10.25 -5.71 -1.01
CA CYS A 253 -10.22 -7.12 -0.62
C CYS A 253 -8.92 -7.53 0.12
N VAL A 254 -7.85 -6.73 0.00
CA VAL A 254 -6.56 -7.02 0.63
C VAL A 254 -6.65 -6.88 2.16
N VAL A 255 -6.23 -7.91 2.87
CA VAL A 255 -6.23 -7.96 4.34
C VAL A 255 -4.78 -7.87 4.83
N MET A 256 -4.26 -6.65 4.97
CA MET A 256 -2.90 -6.41 5.45
C MET A 256 -2.75 -6.82 6.91
N GLU A 257 -1.70 -7.59 7.21
CA GLU A 257 -1.33 -8.05 8.56
C GLU A 257 -0.40 -7.10 9.32
N THR A 258 0.09 -6.07 8.65
CA THR A 258 0.91 -5.02 9.26
C THR A 258 0.06 -3.83 9.64
N PHE A 259 0.37 -3.18 10.76
CA PHE A 259 -0.30 -1.95 11.14
C PHE A 259 0.14 -0.79 10.25
N ASN A 260 -0.85 -0.03 9.78
CA ASN A 260 -0.65 1.37 9.43
C ASN A 260 -1.41 2.29 10.40
N ARG A 261 -1.28 3.61 10.22
CA ARG A 261 -1.80 4.61 11.15
C ARG A 261 -3.31 4.49 11.23
N SER A 262 -3.95 4.29 10.08
CA SER A 262 -5.40 4.11 9.96
C SER A 262 -5.88 2.80 10.60
N ARG A 263 -5.25 1.67 10.29
CA ARG A 263 -5.60 0.35 10.88
C ARG A 263 -5.38 0.35 12.39
N TYR A 264 -4.30 0.95 12.87
CA TYR A 264 -4.02 1.06 14.29
C TYR A 264 -5.03 1.96 15.01
N ALA A 265 -5.37 3.12 14.43
CA ALA A 265 -6.42 4.00 14.95
C ALA A 265 -7.77 3.27 15.12
N ILE A 266 -8.14 2.46 14.11
CA ILE A 266 -9.37 1.65 14.15
C ILE A 266 -9.32 0.62 15.28
N VAL A 267 -8.18 -0.06 15.46
CA VAL A 267 -8.00 -1.05 16.55
C VAL A 267 -8.09 -0.38 17.92
N VAL A 268 -7.35 0.70 18.13
CA VAL A 268 -7.37 1.42 19.42
C VAL A 268 -8.77 1.91 19.70
N ARG A 269 -9.42 2.57 18.74
CA ARG A 269 -10.79 3.06 18.91
C ARG A 269 -11.78 1.95 19.25
N HIS A 270 -11.73 0.82 18.56
CA HIS A 270 -12.57 -0.33 18.89
C HIS A 270 -12.30 -0.80 20.32
N PHE A 271 -11.03 -0.94 20.70
CA PHE A 271 -10.60 -1.31 22.05
C PHE A 271 -11.15 -0.33 23.12
N LEU A 272 -11.14 0.99 22.87
CA LEU A 272 -11.75 2.04 23.72
C LEU A 272 -13.27 1.89 23.86
N GLU A 273 -13.95 1.67 22.74
CA GLU A 273 -15.42 1.65 22.67
C GLU A 273 -16.02 0.34 23.23
N THR A 274 -15.27 -0.76 23.19
CA THR A 274 -15.75 -2.12 23.50
C THR A 274 -15.15 -2.73 24.77
N ALA A 275 -14.60 -1.89 25.65
CA ALA A 275 -14.05 -2.32 26.93
C ALA A 275 -12.95 -3.41 26.76
N GLY A 276 -11.98 -3.14 25.88
CA GLY A 276 -10.77 -3.96 25.77
C GLY A 276 -10.81 -5.11 24.76
N ASP A 277 -11.90 -5.25 24.00
CA ASP A 277 -11.96 -6.24 22.92
C ASP A 277 -11.00 -5.87 21.77
N ILE A 278 -10.38 -6.88 21.16
CA ILE A 278 -9.43 -6.70 20.06
C ILE A 278 -10.13 -7.02 18.75
N ALA A 279 -10.32 -5.98 17.92
CA ALA A 279 -11.00 -6.11 16.64
C ALA A 279 -10.32 -7.16 15.72
N PRO A 280 -11.09 -8.05 15.07
CA PRO A 280 -10.54 -8.98 14.10
C PRO A 280 -9.86 -8.25 12.92
N ILE A 281 -8.73 -8.78 12.44
CA ILE A 281 -7.95 -8.18 11.34
C ILE A 281 -8.76 -7.87 10.08
N VAL A 282 -9.68 -8.76 9.70
CA VAL A 282 -10.56 -8.59 8.53
C VAL A 282 -11.51 -7.42 8.74
N TRP A 283 -12.04 -7.27 9.96
CA TRP A 283 -12.95 -6.18 10.32
C TRP A 283 -12.25 -4.82 10.29
N VAL A 284 -11.00 -4.77 10.74
CA VAL A 284 -10.14 -3.56 10.71
C VAL A 284 -9.84 -3.15 9.27
N ASN A 285 -9.39 -4.11 8.44
CA ASN A 285 -9.07 -3.86 7.04
C ASN A 285 -10.30 -3.41 6.23
N ALA A 286 -11.49 -3.94 6.53
CA ALA A 286 -12.74 -3.53 5.88
C ALA A 286 -13.18 -2.10 6.23
N ARG A 287 -12.69 -1.53 7.34
CA ARG A 287 -12.96 -0.15 7.79
C ARG A 287 -11.85 0.83 7.44
N GLU A 288 -10.71 0.33 6.99
CA GLU A 288 -9.61 1.16 6.54
C GLU A 288 -10.04 1.98 5.32
N SER A 289 -9.87 3.30 5.39
CA SER A 289 -10.04 4.13 4.20
C SER A 289 -8.91 3.88 3.21
N VAL A 290 -9.29 3.52 1.98
CA VAL A 290 -8.37 3.41 0.83
C VAL A 290 -8.14 4.76 0.15
N TRP A 291 -8.72 5.84 0.65
CA TRP A 291 -8.51 7.19 0.12
C TRP A 291 -7.36 7.89 0.84
N ILE A 292 -6.50 8.57 0.08
CA ILE A 292 -5.54 9.51 0.66
C ILE A 292 -6.32 10.66 1.28
N GLN A 293 -6.08 10.89 2.57
CA GLN A 293 -6.69 12.00 3.28
C GLN A 293 -6.00 13.31 2.84
N CYS A 294 -6.78 14.22 2.27
CA CYS A 294 -6.31 15.56 1.96
C CYS A 294 -6.53 16.48 3.15
N GLY A 295 -5.52 17.29 3.47
CA GLY A 295 -5.57 18.28 4.53
C GLY A 295 -5.04 17.79 5.88
N LYS A 296 -4.77 18.74 6.77
CA LYS A 296 -4.23 18.47 8.10
C LYS A 296 -5.36 17.99 9.03
N PRO A 297 -5.24 16.82 9.70
CA PRO A 297 -6.24 16.40 10.67
C PRO A 297 -6.26 17.37 11.86
N PHE A 298 -7.40 17.43 12.55
CA PHE A 298 -7.56 18.29 13.74
C PHE A 298 -6.58 17.91 14.86
N VAL A 299 -6.33 16.60 15.03
CA VAL A 299 -5.27 16.05 15.87
C VAL A 299 -4.30 15.30 14.97
N ASN A 300 -3.01 15.63 15.08
CA ASN A 300 -1.96 15.00 14.30
C ASN A 300 -0.95 14.32 15.21
N ILE A 301 -0.66 13.04 14.98
CA ILE A 301 0.34 12.28 15.73
C ILE A 301 1.62 12.22 14.91
N ASN A 302 2.74 12.66 15.49
CA ASN A 302 4.06 12.65 14.89
C ASN A 302 4.99 11.73 15.70
N PHE A 303 5.47 10.66 15.07
CA PHE A 303 6.42 9.72 15.68
C PHE A 303 7.86 10.04 15.29
N GLY A 304 8.80 9.78 16.20
CA GLY A 304 10.23 9.94 15.94
C GLY A 304 10.65 11.40 15.72
N VAL A 305 9.94 12.34 16.33
CA VAL A 305 10.30 13.77 16.23
C VAL A 305 11.58 14.05 17.02
N PRO A 306 12.36 15.08 16.68
CA PRO A 306 13.53 15.43 17.45
C PRO A 306 13.13 15.90 18.85
N LEU A 307 14.01 15.66 19.84
CA LEU A 307 13.78 16.02 21.25
C LEU A 307 13.45 17.50 21.45
N SER A 308 13.98 18.37 20.60
CA SER A 308 13.67 19.81 20.57
C SER A 308 12.19 20.11 20.31
N SER A 309 11.44 19.18 19.73
CA SER A 309 9.99 19.31 19.48
C SER A 309 9.13 19.11 20.72
N ILE A 310 9.71 18.55 21.80
CA ILE A 310 9.02 18.33 23.07
C ILE A 310 9.61 19.18 24.21
N ALA A 311 10.89 19.54 24.13
CA ALA A 311 11.56 20.36 25.13
C ALA A 311 12.49 21.39 24.46
N SER A 312 12.20 22.66 24.66
CA SER A 312 13.00 23.77 24.12
C SER A 312 14.17 24.17 25.01
N THR A 313 14.19 23.73 26.27
CA THR A 313 15.24 24.03 27.26
C THR A 313 15.62 22.78 28.04
N ASN A 314 16.86 22.73 28.54
CA ASN A 314 17.32 21.61 29.36
C ASN A 314 16.45 21.41 30.61
N ARG A 315 16.04 22.50 31.25
CA ARG A 315 15.17 22.45 32.44
C ARG A 315 13.80 21.80 32.15
N GLU A 316 13.22 22.10 30.98
CA GLU A 316 11.95 21.48 30.58
C GLU A 316 12.13 20.00 30.21
N LEU A 317 13.29 19.64 29.67
CA LEU A 317 13.65 18.24 29.40
C LEU A 317 13.81 17.45 30.70
N GLU A 318 14.61 17.94 31.65
CA GLU A 318 14.81 17.32 32.97
C GLU A 318 13.48 17.12 33.69
N ARG A 319 12.62 18.15 33.72
CA ARG A 319 11.28 18.06 34.30
C ARG A 319 10.42 16.97 33.64
N ARG A 320 10.51 16.81 32.32
CA ARG A 320 9.77 15.78 31.57
C ARG A 320 10.32 14.39 31.83
N LEU A 321 11.63 14.23 31.94
CA LEU A 321 12.28 12.97 32.26
C LEU A 321 11.92 12.52 33.68
N GLU A 322 11.99 13.42 34.66
CA GLU A 322 11.58 13.16 36.05
C GLU A 322 10.11 12.76 36.12
N SER A 323 9.23 13.51 35.42
CA SER A 323 7.79 13.21 35.40
C SER A 323 7.46 11.90 34.68
N ALA A 324 8.23 11.51 33.66
CA ALA A 324 8.00 10.28 32.90
C ALA A 324 8.61 9.04 33.57
N ALA A 325 9.72 9.20 34.29
CA ALA A 325 10.33 8.13 35.07
C ALA A 325 9.46 7.72 36.27
N GLY A 326 8.74 8.67 36.88
CA GLY A 326 7.92 8.42 38.07
C GLY A 326 8.75 7.80 39.19
N ASP A 327 8.31 6.66 39.75
CA ASP A 327 9.06 5.88 40.75
C ASP A 327 10.13 4.97 40.16
N ARG A 328 10.20 4.83 38.82
CA ARG A 328 11.14 3.91 38.18
C ARG A 328 12.53 4.53 38.22
N LYS A 329 13.53 3.71 38.59
CA LYS A 329 14.95 4.08 38.54
C LYS A 329 15.53 4.10 37.12
N THR A 330 14.75 3.70 36.13
CA THR A 330 15.16 3.59 34.73
C THR A 330 14.62 4.76 33.92
N GLU A 331 15.45 5.28 33.01
CA GLU A 331 15.05 6.32 32.08
C GLU A 331 13.85 5.88 31.22
N PRO A 332 12.94 6.79 30.86
CA PRO A 332 11.78 6.48 30.04
C PRO A 332 12.20 6.10 28.61
N THR A 333 11.60 5.04 28.06
CA THR A 333 11.89 4.55 26.70
C THR A 333 11.28 5.43 25.60
N TYR A 334 10.28 6.26 25.95
CA TYR A 334 9.69 7.26 25.06
C TYR A 334 9.12 8.43 25.86
N LEU A 335 8.92 9.57 25.18
CA LEU A 335 8.30 10.77 25.73
C LEU A 335 7.18 11.26 24.81
N LEU A 336 6.09 11.74 25.41
CA LEU A 336 4.95 12.33 24.70
C LEU A 336 4.77 13.80 25.06
N ALA A 337 4.41 14.62 24.07
CA ALA A 337 4.01 16.00 24.28
C ALA A 337 2.84 16.39 23.38
N VAL A 338 1.83 17.03 23.96
CA VAL A 338 0.73 17.64 23.21
C VAL A 338 1.04 19.12 23.00
N VAL A 339 1.12 19.54 21.75
CA VAL A 339 1.39 20.91 21.34
C VAL A 339 0.24 21.41 20.49
N ARG A 340 -0.33 22.55 20.86
CA ARG A 340 -1.35 23.21 20.05
C ARG A 340 -0.68 24.19 19.10
N ASP A 341 -1.02 24.12 17.81
CA ASP A 341 -0.49 25.06 16.84
C ASP A 341 -1.32 26.36 16.74
N SER A 342 -0.78 27.33 15.99
CA SER A 342 -1.40 28.64 15.75
C SER A 342 -2.74 28.54 15.03
N SER A 343 -2.98 27.46 14.29
CA SER A 343 -4.24 27.15 13.61
C SER A 343 -5.25 26.43 14.50
N ARG A 344 -4.97 26.28 15.80
CA ARG A 344 -5.79 25.58 16.81
C ARG A 344 -5.91 24.06 16.61
N HIS A 345 -5.05 23.46 15.78
CA HIS A 345 -4.93 21.99 15.68
C HIS A 345 -3.97 21.48 16.76
N TYR A 346 -4.14 20.22 17.13
CA TYR A 346 -3.29 19.53 18.10
C TYR A 346 -2.23 18.69 17.40
N ASN A 347 -1.00 18.71 17.92
CA ASN A 347 0.09 17.85 17.50
C ASN A 347 0.54 17.03 18.72
N ILE A 348 0.45 15.72 18.62
CA ILE A 348 0.95 14.77 19.61
C ILE A 348 2.31 14.31 19.12
N ASN A 349 3.36 14.77 19.79
CA ASN A 349 4.74 14.53 19.44
C ASN A 349 5.30 13.39 20.30
N VAL A 350 5.82 12.35 19.65
CA VAL A 350 6.40 11.17 20.30
C VAL A 350 7.89 11.11 19.98
N VAL A 351 8.70 11.15 21.03
CA VAL A 351 10.16 10.94 20.97
C VAL A 351 10.47 9.55 21.48
N LEU A 352 11.28 8.81 20.75
CA LEU A 352 11.67 7.44 21.07
C LEU A 352 13.16 7.43 21.48
N SER A 353 13.48 6.68 22.53
CA SER A 353 14.87 6.43 22.93
C SER A 353 15.57 5.53 21.91
N SER A 354 16.90 5.66 21.76
CA SER A 354 17.68 4.72 20.95
C SER A 354 17.63 3.29 21.47
N GLU A 355 17.36 3.12 22.78
CA GLU A 355 17.25 1.83 23.46
C GLU A 355 15.81 1.27 23.45
N SER A 356 14.88 1.96 22.78
CA SER A 356 13.48 1.54 22.75
C SER A 356 13.28 0.28 21.90
N THR A 357 12.46 -0.63 22.40
CA THR A 357 12.09 -1.88 21.74
C THR A 357 10.83 -1.71 20.89
N VAL A 358 10.49 -2.71 20.08
CA VAL A 358 9.21 -2.75 19.34
C VAL A 358 8.02 -2.67 20.29
N LYS A 359 8.13 -3.23 21.51
CA LYS A 359 7.08 -3.13 22.54
C LYS A 359 6.89 -1.67 22.97
N ASP A 360 7.99 -0.96 23.24
CA ASP A 360 7.95 0.46 23.61
C ASP A 360 7.36 1.32 22.48
N HIS A 361 7.67 1.02 21.22
CA HIS A 361 7.07 1.70 20.08
C HIS A 361 5.54 1.51 20.03
N MET A 362 5.06 0.28 20.25
CA MET A 362 3.63 -0.02 20.27
C MET A 362 2.93 0.65 21.46
N GLU A 363 3.56 0.67 22.63
CA GLU A 363 3.05 1.35 23.82
C GLU A 363 2.95 2.87 23.60
N ALA A 364 4.01 3.49 23.07
CA ALA A 364 4.03 4.89 22.71
C ALA A 364 2.95 5.22 21.67
N MET A 365 2.75 4.34 20.69
CA MET A 365 1.65 4.46 19.72
C MET A 365 0.29 4.40 20.41
N PHE A 366 0.06 3.41 21.27
CA PHE A 366 -1.20 3.28 22.01
C PHE A 366 -1.52 4.55 22.81
N HIS A 367 -0.56 5.06 23.59
CA HIS A 367 -0.72 6.30 24.35
C HIS A 367 -1.01 7.51 23.45
N ALA A 368 -0.35 7.63 22.30
CA ALA A 368 -0.63 8.71 21.37
C ALA A 368 -2.05 8.66 20.79
N PHE A 369 -2.53 7.47 20.43
CA PHE A 369 -3.90 7.30 19.93
C PHE A 369 -4.96 7.44 21.02
N LEU A 370 -4.64 7.09 22.26
CA LEU A 370 -5.50 7.36 23.40
C LEU A 370 -5.70 8.87 23.61
N LEU A 371 -4.61 9.64 23.57
CA LEU A 371 -4.66 11.10 23.63
C LEU A 371 -5.43 11.71 22.46
N GLU A 372 -5.28 11.16 21.26
CA GLU A 372 -6.07 11.55 20.10
C GLU A 372 -7.57 11.35 20.33
N ALA A 373 -7.97 10.19 20.87
CA ALA A 373 -9.36 9.89 21.16
C ALA A 373 -9.97 10.87 22.18
N ILE A 374 -9.20 11.24 23.20
CA ILE A 374 -9.61 12.20 24.24
C ILE A 374 -9.74 13.62 23.68
N LEU A 375 -8.76 14.08 22.90
CA LEU A 375 -8.83 15.39 22.25
C LEU A 375 -9.98 15.49 21.23
N LEU A 376 -10.40 14.35 20.66
CA LEU A 376 -11.56 14.24 19.78
C LEU A 376 -12.88 13.97 20.53
N LYS A 377 -12.86 13.81 21.86
CA LYS A 377 -14.01 13.48 22.70
C LYS A 377 -14.77 12.23 22.21
N LEU A 378 -14.03 11.19 21.85
CA LEU A 378 -14.61 9.92 21.45
C LEU A 378 -15.26 9.22 22.64
N ARG A 379 -16.27 8.38 22.38
CA ARG A 379 -16.95 7.62 23.44
C ARG A 379 -16.01 6.53 23.95
N VAL A 380 -15.88 6.45 25.26
CA VAL A 380 -15.13 5.40 25.98
C VAL A 380 -16.10 4.64 26.86
N ASN A 381 -15.94 3.31 26.97
CA ASN A 381 -16.71 2.54 27.94
C ASN A 381 -16.19 2.80 29.36
N MET A 382 -17.01 3.45 30.19
CA MET A 382 -16.65 3.86 31.56
C MET A 382 -16.64 2.72 32.58
N GLU A 383 -17.09 1.52 32.22
CA GLU A 383 -17.20 0.38 33.14
C GLU A 383 -15.88 -0.40 33.32
N HIS A 384 -14.83 -0.09 32.55
CA HIS A 384 -13.58 -0.84 32.59
C HIS A 384 -12.49 -0.16 33.45
N PRO A 385 -11.61 -0.91 34.15
CA PRO A 385 -10.54 -0.41 35.02
C PRO A 385 -9.65 0.76 34.53
N TRP A 386 -9.46 0.96 33.23
CA TRP A 386 -8.64 2.04 32.67
C TRP A 386 -9.46 3.31 32.41
N ALA A 387 -10.78 3.29 32.62
CA ALA A 387 -11.61 4.48 32.55
C ALA A 387 -11.18 5.55 33.57
N SER A 388 -10.64 5.15 34.72
CA SER A 388 -10.03 6.08 35.69
C SER A 388 -8.75 6.71 35.16
N ASP A 389 -7.90 5.92 34.50
CA ASP A 389 -6.68 6.42 33.87
C ASP A 389 -7.02 7.37 32.70
N ILE A 390 -8.07 7.05 31.94
CA ILE A 390 -8.61 7.92 30.90
C ILE A 390 -9.20 9.18 31.50
N ALA A 391 -9.93 9.12 32.61
CA ALA A 391 -10.47 10.30 33.28
C ALA A 391 -9.34 11.21 33.77
N ASP A 392 -8.25 10.66 34.31
CA ASP A 392 -7.05 11.43 34.66
C ASP A 392 -6.43 12.07 33.41
N VAL A 393 -6.44 11.35 32.29
CA VAL A 393 -5.95 11.86 31.01
C VAL A 393 -6.89 12.94 30.42
N GLU A 394 -8.19 12.79 30.54
CA GLU A 394 -9.21 13.77 30.14
C GLU A 394 -9.12 15.03 31.00
N ASN A 395 -8.98 14.89 32.31
CA ASN A 395 -8.81 16.00 33.25
C ASN A 395 -7.53 16.80 32.93
N ALA A 396 -6.41 16.12 32.68
CA ALA A 396 -5.18 16.79 32.28
C ALA A 396 -5.27 17.41 30.86
N ALA A 397 -6.05 16.83 29.95
CA ALA A 397 -6.36 17.42 28.66
C ALA A 397 -7.30 18.65 28.79
N GLU A 398 -8.28 18.63 29.70
CA GLU A 398 -9.14 19.77 30.01
C GLU A 398 -8.35 20.91 30.67
N ASP A 399 -7.38 20.60 31.53
CA ASP A 399 -6.44 21.59 32.06
C ASP A 399 -5.54 22.18 30.97
N LEU A 400 -5.13 21.38 29.98
CA LEU A 400 -4.50 21.82 28.71
C LEU A 400 -5.42 22.73 27.86
N PHE A 401 -6.74 22.54 27.91
CA PHE A 401 -7.70 23.44 27.26
C PHE A 401 -7.85 24.77 28.02
N ARG A 402 -7.70 24.76 29.35
CA ARG A 402 -7.80 25.95 30.22
C ARG A 402 -6.52 26.77 30.27
N VAL A 403 -5.36 26.11 30.19
CA VAL A 403 -4.04 26.74 30.19
C VAL A 403 -3.52 26.71 28.74
N MET A 404 -3.39 27.88 28.09
CA MET A 404 -2.92 27.98 26.69
C MET A 404 -1.41 27.64 26.50
N THR A 405 -0.88 26.67 27.25
CA THR A 405 0.51 26.20 27.15
C THR A 405 0.63 24.69 27.34
N THR A 406 1.71 24.11 26.80
CA THR A 406 2.05 22.68 26.77
C THR A 406 1.92 21.99 28.14
N GLY A 407 0.94 21.11 28.28
CA GLY A 407 0.79 20.18 29.41
C GLY A 407 1.51 18.85 29.19
N CYS A 408 1.91 18.21 30.29
CA CYS A 408 2.65 16.95 30.32
C CYS A 408 1.70 15.79 30.63
N PHE A 409 1.90 14.65 29.96
CA PHE A 409 1.20 13.41 30.27
C PHE A 409 2.08 12.52 31.14
N GLN A 410 1.58 12.12 32.31
CA GLN A 410 2.17 11.04 33.10
C GLN A 410 1.62 9.70 32.59
N SER A 411 2.50 8.76 32.28
CA SER A 411 2.13 7.35 32.11
C SER A 411 1.62 6.86 33.48
N SER A 412 0.31 6.67 33.64
CA SER A 412 -0.23 6.16 34.91
C SER A 412 0.25 4.73 35.16
N ARG A 413 0.36 4.39 36.45
CA ARG A 413 0.99 3.18 37.01
C ARG A 413 0.33 1.84 36.65
N ALA A 414 -0.65 1.77 35.73
CA ALA A 414 -1.43 0.55 35.51
C ALA A 414 -1.04 -0.29 34.28
N MET A 415 -0.25 0.21 33.32
CA MET A 415 -0.11 -0.47 32.00
C MET A 415 1.00 -1.55 31.90
N VAL A 416 1.64 -1.94 33.00
CA VAL A 416 2.76 -2.93 32.98
C VAL A 416 2.45 -4.26 33.66
N ASN A 417 1.30 -4.42 34.31
CA ASN A 417 0.93 -5.71 34.91
C ASN A 417 -0.25 -6.38 34.20
N THR A 418 0.07 -7.10 33.14
CA THR A 418 -0.37 -8.49 32.92
C THR A 418 0.75 -9.27 32.26
#